data_AF-A0A2M7BBN0-F1
#
_entry.id   AF-A0A2M7BBN0-F1
#
_cell.length_a   1.000
_cell.length_b   1.000
_cell.length_c   1.000
_cell.angle_alpha   90.00
_cell.angle_beta   90.00
_cell.angle_gamma   90.00
#
_symmetry.space_group_name_H-M   'P 1'
#
loop_
_entity.id
_entity.type
_entity.pdbx_description
1 polymer ?
#
loop_
_entity_poly.entity_id
_entity_poly.type
_entity_poly.pdbx_seq_one_letter_code
_entity_poly.pdbx_strand_id
1 'polypeptide(L)'
;MEERKLKLTVFNNNVSDKKIYLICPVRSIAPTVKKQLDELVNGLELKGAKVHYPPRDVEQNDSTGGYNITKLHFEAMKQVNEVWIIWDSQSYGSHVDLGMAIGLRKKLCLVGIVGKDTPGKNYLKVIKEIIHQQK
;
A
#
# COMPACT_ATOMS: atom_id res chain seq x y z
N MET A 1 -15.35 -19.16 7.01
CA MET A 1 -14.19 -18.31 6.64
C MET A 1 -14.10 -17.19 7.66
N GLU A 2 -12.96 -17.02 8.32
CA GLU A 2 -12.73 -15.93 9.28
C GLU A 2 -12.74 -14.58 8.51
N GLU A 3 -13.46 -13.59 9.03
CA GLU A 3 -13.65 -12.30 8.37
C GLU A 3 -12.33 -11.50 8.34
N ARG A 4 -11.81 -11.18 7.15
CA ARG A 4 -10.54 -10.47 6.96
C ARG A 4 -10.73 -8.98 7.16
N LYS A 5 -10.50 -8.49 8.37
CA LYS A 5 -10.69 -7.08 8.75
C LYS A 5 -9.40 -6.25 8.58
N LEU A 6 -9.56 -4.98 8.21
CA LEU A 6 -8.49 -3.99 8.23
C LEU A 6 -8.31 -3.48 9.67
N LYS A 7 -7.07 -3.54 10.16
CA LYS A 7 -6.65 -2.88 11.39
C LYS A 7 -5.71 -1.73 11.02
N LEU A 8 -6.19 -0.49 11.15
CA LEU A 8 -5.36 0.69 10.97
C LEU A 8 -4.37 0.84 12.13
N THR A 9 -3.15 1.28 11.81
CA THR A 9 -2.15 1.72 12.77
C THR A 9 -2.19 3.23 12.90
N VAL A 10 -1.86 3.75 14.08
CA VAL A 10 -1.78 5.20 14.30
C VAL A 10 -0.64 5.76 13.47
N PHE A 11 -0.92 6.75 12.61
CA PHE A 11 0.07 7.49 11.85
C PHE A 11 -0.07 9.00 12.10
N ASN A 12 1.01 9.73 11.82
CA ASN A 12 1.08 11.16 12.11
C ASN A 12 0.14 11.96 11.18
N ASN A 13 -0.59 12.91 11.74
CA ASN A 13 -1.69 13.60 11.04
C ASN A 13 -1.24 14.65 10.01
N ASN A 14 0.05 15.03 9.99
CA ASN A 14 0.53 16.00 9.02
C ASN A 14 0.85 15.34 7.68
N VAL A 15 -0.12 15.41 6.77
CA VAL A 15 -0.05 14.84 5.42
C VAL A 15 -0.19 15.89 4.31
N SER A 16 -0.32 17.17 4.67
CA SER A 16 -0.43 18.26 3.70
C SER A 16 0.74 18.23 2.73
N ASP A 17 0.44 18.43 1.44
CA ASP A 17 1.42 18.52 0.34
C ASP A 17 2.24 17.25 0.08
N LYS A 18 1.95 16.14 0.76
CA LYS A 18 2.61 14.86 0.50
C LYS A 18 2.06 14.21 -0.76
N LYS A 19 2.97 13.73 -1.62
CA LYS A 19 2.66 12.73 -2.65
C LYS A 19 2.87 11.35 -2.06
N ILE A 20 1.84 10.53 -2.08
CA ILE A 20 1.81 9.20 -1.46
C ILE A 20 1.50 8.16 -2.54
N TYR A 21 2.25 7.05 -2.56
CA TYR A 21 1.82 5.85 -3.26
C TYR A 21 1.26 4.87 -2.23
N LEU A 22 0.04 4.38 -2.44
CA LEU A 22 -0.60 3.43 -1.54
C LEU A 22 -0.43 2.00 -2.03
N ILE A 23 0.39 1.21 -1.35
CA ILE A 23 0.41 -0.25 -1.49
C ILE A 23 -0.81 -0.79 -0.74
N CYS A 24 -1.72 -1.45 -1.45
CA CYS A 24 -2.89 -2.10 -0.88
C CYS A 24 -3.33 -3.34 -1.70
N PRO A 25 -4.12 -4.25 -1.11
CA PRO A 25 -4.81 -5.28 -1.89
C PRO A 25 -5.76 -4.65 -2.91
N VAL A 26 -5.80 -5.23 -4.12
CA VAL A 26 -6.69 -4.78 -5.20
C VAL A 26 -7.72 -5.87 -5.53
N ARG A 27 -7.26 -7.08 -5.82
CA ARG A 27 -8.10 -8.23 -6.22
C ARG A 27 -8.54 -9.02 -5.00
N SER A 28 -9.73 -9.62 -5.07
CA SER A 28 -10.31 -10.49 -4.02
C SER A 28 -10.36 -9.85 -2.62
N ILE A 29 -10.50 -8.53 -2.57
CA ILE A 29 -10.64 -7.76 -1.34
C ILE A 29 -12.10 -7.78 -0.85
N ALA A 30 -12.29 -7.89 0.46
CA ALA A 30 -13.63 -7.81 1.05
C ALA A 30 -14.23 -6.40 0.82
N PRO A 31 -15.54 -6.28 0.49
CA PRO A 31 -16.17 -4.98 0.24
C PRO A 31 -16.02 -3.99 1.40
N THR A 32 -16.04 -4.48 2.64
CA THR A 32 -15.84 -3.67 3.85
C THR A 32 -14.43 -3.08 3.89
N VAL A 33 -13.40 -3.88 3.61
CA VAL A 33 -12.01 -3.40 3.53
C VAL A 33 -11.84 -2.40 2.40
N LYS A 34 -12.43 -2.66 1.23
CA LYS A 34 -12.41 -1.70 0.11
C LYS A 34 -13.00 -0.36 0.52
N LYS A 35 -14.17 -0.36 1.16
CA LYS A 35 -14.80 0.87 1.66
C LYS A 35 -13.89 1.64 2.63
N GLN A 36 -13.21 0.94 3.55
CA GLN A 36 -12.27 1.56 4.47
C GLN A 36 -11.02 2.15 3.77
N LEU A 37 -10.54 1.51 2.70
CA LEU A 37 -9.47 2.06 1.87
C LEU A 37 -9.92 3.32 1.14
N ASP A 38 -11.12 3.29 0.54
CA ASP A 38 -11.69 4.44 -0.17
C ASP A 38 -11.88 5.63 0.82
N GLU A 39 -12.39 5.38 2.03
CA GLU A 39 -12.53 6.38 3.10
C GLU A 39 -11.17 6.94 3.57
N LEU A 40 -10.16 6.08 3.71
CA LEU A 40 -8.80 6.48 4.06
C LEU A 40 -8.22 7.42 2.99
N VAL A 41 -8.29 7.04 1.72
CA VAL A 41 -7.77 7.84 0.59
C VAL A 41 -8.47 9.20 0.55
N ASN A 42 -9.81 9.21 0.63
CA ASN A 42 -10.58 10.46 0.68
C ASN A 42 -10.17 11.34 1.87
N GLY A 43 -9.99 10.75 3.06
CA GLY A 43 -9.57 11.48 4.25
C GLY A 43 -8.16 12.06 4.16
N LEU A 44 -7.25 11.42 3.43
CA LEU A 44 -5.91 11.94 3.16
C LEU A 44 -5.95 13.08 2.14
N GLU A 45 -6.73 12.93 1.07
CA GLU A 45 -6.88 13.94 0.03
C GLU A 45 -7.56 15.21 0.55
N LEU A 46 -8.56 15.07 1.43
CA LEU A 46 -9.19 16.21 2.13
C LEU A 46 -8.22 16.97 3.05
N LYS A 47 -7.15 16.33 3.50
CA LYS A 47 -6.07 16.94 4.30
C LYS A 47 -4.94 17.51 3.45
N GLY A 48 -5.10 17.55 2.12
CA GLY A 48 -4.13 18.15 1.19
C GLY A 48 -3.07 17.19 0.67
N ALA A 49 -3.16 15.89 0.95
CA ALA A 49 -2.26 14.91 0.33
C ALA A 49 -2.68 14.61 -1.12
N LYS A 50 -1.72 14.21 -1.96
CA LYS A 50 -1.97 13.62 -3.28
C LYS A 50 -1.69 12.12 -3.20
N VAL A 51 -2.71 11.29 -3.31
CA VAL A 51 -2.58 9.84 -3.17
C VAL A 51 -2.69 9.18 -4.54
N HIS A 52 -1.70 8.37 -4.90
CA HIS A 52 -1.81 7.40 -5.99
C HIS A 52 -2.34 6.09 -5.42
N TYR A 53 -3.57 5.74 -5.78
CA TYR A 53 -4.35 4.63 -5.29
C TYR A 53 -4.61 3.62 -6.43
N PRO A 54 -3.86 2.50 -6.50
CA PRO A 54 -3.89 1.57 -7.63
C PRO A 54 -5.26 1.10 -8.12
N PRO A 55 -6.24 0.75 -7.24
CA PRO A 55 -7.59 0.38 -7.68
C PRO A 55 -8.33 1.46 -8.47
N ARG A 56 -7.97 2.74 -8.29
CA ARG A 56 -8.56 3.89 -8.98
C ARG A 56 -7.69 4.35 -10.15
N ASP A 57 -6.37 4.36 -9.95
CA ASP A 57 -5.44 5.10 -10.80
C ASP A 57 -4.69 4.23 -11.81
N VAL A 58 -4.81 2.90 -11.74
CA VAL A 58 -4.14 1.95 -12.64
C VAL A 58 -5.15 0.97 -13.21
N GLU A 59 -5.19 0.84 -14.54
CA GLU A 59 -5.97 -0.18 -15.24
C GLU A 59 -5.50 -1.58 -14.82
N GLN A 60 -6.40 -2.36 -14.23
CA GLN A 60 -6.08 -3.64 -13.58
C GLN A 60 -6.18 -4.83 -14.52
N ASN A 61 -6.70 -4.63 -15.74
CA ASN A 61 -6.74 -5.62 -16.80
C ASN A 61 -5.51 -5.47 -17.71
N ASP A 62 -4.59 -6.45 -17.67
CA ASP A 62 -3.35 -6.42 -18.43
C ASP A 62 -3.07 -7.78 -19.06
N SER A 63 -3.14 -7.82 -20.39
CA SER A 63 -2.88 -9.02 -21.20
C SER A 63 -1.42 -9.46 -21.19
N THR A 64 -0.50 -8.64 -20.69
CA THR A 64 0.94 -8.99 -20.57
C THR A 64 1.27 -9.80 -19.31
N GLY A 65 0.26 -10.25 -18.57
CA GLY A 65 0.46 -10.99 -17.33
C GLY A 65 0.87 -10.12 -16.13
N GLY A 66 0.68 -8.80 -16.23
CA GLY A 66 0.94 -7.83 -15.17
C GLY A 66 2.21 -6.99 -15.35
N TYR A 67 2.98 -7.19 -16.43
CA TYR A 67 4.19 -6.42 -16.68
C TYR A 67 3.91 -4.92 -16.84
N ASN A 68 2.88 -4.55 -17.60
CA ASN A 68 2.53 -3.14 -17.80
C ASN A 68 2.03 -2.51 -16.49
N ILE A 69 1.24 -3.25 -15.72
CA ILE A 69 0.77 -2.82 -14.40
C ILE A 69 1.95 -2.55 -13.47
N THR A 70 2.90 -3.50 -13.36
CA THR A 70 4.10 -3.32 -12.53
C THR A 70 4.96 -2.15 -12.99
N LYS A 71 5.11 -1.94 -14.31
CA LYS A 71 5.83 -0.78 -14.85
C LYS A 71 5.16 0.55 -14.46
N LEU A 72 3.83 0.63 -14.53
CA LEU A 72 3.08 1.82 -14.11
C LEU A 72 3.23 2.08 -12.61
N HIS A 73 3.15 1.04 -11.78
CA HIS A 73 3.40 1.15 -10.34
C HIS A 73 4.81 1.65 -10.03
N PHE A 74 5.82 1.12 -10.71
CA PHE A 74 7.21 1.55 -10.55
C PHE A 74 7.40 3.04 -10.88
N GLU A 75 6.88 3.50 -12.02
CA GLU A 75 6.98 4.90 -12.42
C GLU A 75 6.18 5.83 -11.50
N ALA A 76 5.00 5.41 -11.03
CA ALA A 76 4.25 6.16 -10.04
C ALA A 76 5.02 6.28 -8.71
N MET A 77 5.60 5.19 -8.21
CA MET A 77 6.40 5.20 -6.98
C MET A 77 7.61 6.14 -7.08
N LYS A 78 8.26 6.26 -8.24
CA LYS A 78 9.38 7.18 -8.42
C LYS A 78 9.00 8.64 -8.12
N GLN A 79 7.77 9.04 -8.40
CA GLN A 79 7.29 10.42 -8.28
C GLN A 79 6.74 10.81 -6.91
N VAL A 80 6.59 9.86 -5.98
CA VAL A 80 6.03 10.12 -4.63
C VAL A 80 7.10 10.37 -3.58
N ASN A 81 6.73 11.06 -2.51
CA ASN A 81 7.58 11.33 -1.35
C ASN A 81 7.66 10.09 -0.43
N GLU A 82 6.52 9.44 -0.20
CA GLU A 82 6.38 8.34 0.74
C GLU A 82 5.55 7.21 0.12
N VAL A 83 5.86 5.97 0.49
CA VAL A 83 5.06 4.79 0.16
C VAL A 83 4.33 4.35 1.42
N TRP A 84 3.01 4.43 1.38
CA TRP A 84 2.14 4.03 2.46
C TRP A 84 1.64 2.62 2.22
N ILE A 85 1.57 1.81 3.27
CA ILE A 85 1.38 0.37 3.17
C ILE A 85 0.17 -0.05 3.99
N ILE A 86 -0.82 -0.63 3.31
CA ILE A 86 -1.84 -1.48 3.91
C ILE A 86 -1.44 -2.92 3.60
N TRP A 87 -0.82 -3.58 4.58
CA TRP A 87 -0.23 -4.89 4.36
C TRP A 87 -1.28 -5.99 4.34
N ASP A 88 -1.32 -6.73 3.24
CA ASP A 88 -2.09 -7.95 3.10
C ASP A 88 -1.16 -9.06 2.60
N SER A 89 -0.93 -10.08 3.43
CA SER A 89 -0.05 -11.21 3.09
C SER A 89 -0.57 -12.10 1.95
N GLN A 90 -1.83 -11.96 1.55
CA GLN A 90 -2.43 -12.63 0.40
C GLN A 90 -2.45 -11.75 -0.86
N SER A 91 -2.01 -10.49 -0.78
CA SER A 91 -1.90 -9.61 -1.94
C SER A 91 -0.57 -9.81 -2.66
N TYR A 92 -0.53 -10.71 -3.65
CA TYR A 92 0.70 -11.00 -4.42
C TYR A 92 1.28 -9.75 -5.09
N GLY A 93 0.44 -8.86 -5.63
CA GLY A 93 0.89 -7.58 -6.20
C GLY A 93 1.58 -6.69 -5.16
N SER A 94 1.07 -6.63 -3.93
CA SER A 94 1.68 -5.84 -2.86
C SER A 94 3.09 -6.34 -2.46
N HIS A 95 3.42 -7.61 -2.69
CA HIS A 95 4.78 -8.11 -2.48
C HIS A 95 5.76 -7.56 -3.51
N VAL A 96 5.35 -7.50 -4.78
CA VAL A 96 6.15 -6.91 -5.87
C VAL A 96 6.34 -5.42 -5.61
N ASP A 97 5.26 -4.72 -5.29
CA ASP A 97 5.28 -3.30 -4.95
C ASP A 97 6.18 -2.98 -3.76
N LEU A 98 6.16 -3.81 -2.71
CA LEU A 98 7.05 -3.65 -1.57
C LEU A 98 8.51 -3.78 -1.99
N GLY A 99 8.84 -4.77 -2.81
CA GLY A 99 10.19 -4.94 -3.36
C GLY A 99 10.65 -3.71 -4.14
N MET A 100 9.79 -3.15 -4.99
CA MET A 100 10.07 -1.93 -5.75
C MET A 100 10.28 -0.73 -4.82
N ALA A 101 9.43 -0.53 -3.81
CA ALA A 101 9.55 0.57 -2.86
C ALA A 101 10.87 0.50 -2.07
N ILE A 102 11.28 -0.70 -1.65
CA ILE A 102 12.57 -0.95 -0.98
C ILE A 102 13.73 -0.67 -1.94
N GLY A 103 13.68 -1.20 -3.18
CA GLY A 103 14.72 -0.99 -4.19
C GLY A 103 14.90 0.48 -4.57
N LEU A 104 13.80 1.23 -4.63
CA LEU A 104 13.79 2.68 -4.85
C LEU A 104 14.16 3.49 -3.59
N ARG A 105 14.45 2.84 -2.47
CA ARG A 105 14.76 3.46 -1.17
C ARG A 105 13.71 4.47 -0.73
N LYS A 106 12.43 4.18 -0.99
CA LYS A 106 11.33 5.05 -0.59
C LYS A 106 11.14 5.00 0.91
N LYS A 107 10.77 6.15 1.50
CA LYS A 107 10.32 6.22 2.88
C LYS A 107 9.01 5.42 3.01
N LEU A 108 8.99 4.46 3.92
CA LEU A 108 7.88 3.53 4.09
C LEU A 108 7.03 3.96 5.29
N CYS A 109 5.72 3.83 5.18
CA CYS A 109 4.79 4.09 6.28
C CYS A 109 3.78 2.95 6.36
N LEU A 110 3.83 2.13 7.41
CA LEU A 110 2.83 1.10 7.64
C LEU A 110 1.59 1.73 8.28
N VAL A 111 0.47 1.67 7.56
CA VAL A 111 -0.80 2.35 7.90
C VAL A 111 -1.87 1.35 8.35
N GLY A 112 -1.72 0.09 7.97
CA GLY A 112 -2.66 -0.94 8.40
C GLY A 112 -2.28 -2.33 7.95
N ILE A 113 -3.00 -3.31 8.49
CA ILE A 113 -2.83 -4.73 8.16
C ILE A 113 -4.21 -5.32 7.91
N VAL A 114 -4.36 -6.10 6.85
CA VAL A 114 -5.57 -6.86 6.51
C VAL A 114 -5.36 -8.33 6.86
N GLY A 115 -6.18 -8.84 7.78
CA GLY A 115 -6.10 -10.23 8.22
C GLY A 115 -4.81 -10.56 9.00
N LYS A 116 -4.43 -11.84 8.99
CA LYS A 116 -3.23 -12.34 9.67
C LYS A 116 -2.04 -12.35 8.71
N ASP A 117 -0.85 -12.14 9.25
CA ASP A 117 0.39 -12.31 8.49
C ASP A 117 0.62 -13.80 8.18
N THR A 118 1.43 -14.12 7.17
CA THR A 118 1.69 -15.50 6.79
C THR A 118 2.70 -16.15 7.75
N PRO A 119 2.35 -17.27 8.42
CA PRO A 119 3.29 -18.01 9.27
C PRO A 119 4.56 -18.39 8.50
N GLY A 120 5.73 -18.16 9.09
CA GLY A 120 7.03 -18.48 8.49
C GLY A 120 7.55 -17.48 7.46
N LYS A 121 6.79 -16.44 7.10
CA LYS A 121 7.30 -15.31 6.30
C LYS A 121 7.68 -14.14 7.19
N ASN A 122 8.59 -13.29 6.71
CA ASN A 122 9.15 -12.18 7.47
C ASN A 122 8.82 -10.80 6.89
N TYR A 123 7.93 -10.69 5.89
CA TYR A 123 7.63 -9.41 5.21
C TYR A 123 7.25 -8.30 6.19
N LEU A 124 6.28 -8.55 7.08
CA LEU A 124 5.84 -7.54 8.04
C LEU A 124 6.94 -7.17 9.05
N LYS A 125 7.78 -8.14 9.46
CA LYS A 125 8.94 -7.87 10.33
C LYS A 125 9.94 -6.96 9.63
N VAL A 126 10.26 -7.25 8.37
CA VAL A 126 11.15 -6.43 7.53
C VAL A 126 10.58 -5.03 7.32
N ILE A 127 9.29 -4.90 7.01
CA ILE A 127 8.62 -3.58 6.89
C ILE A 127 8.81 -2.77 8.18
N LYS A 128 8.52 -3.39 9.34
CA LYS A 128 8.65 -2.72 10.64
C LYS A 128 10.09 -2.30 10.94
N GLU A 129 11.06 -3.14 10.63
CA GLU A 129 12.48 -2.85 10.84
C GLU A 129 12.96 -1.70 9.95
N ILE A 130 12.60 -1.72 8.66
CA ILE A 130 12.93 -0.62 7.74
C ILE A 130 12.33 0.70 8.25
N ILE A 131 11.09 0.69 8.71
CA ILE A 131 10.44 1.89 9.27
C ILE A 131 11.14 2.35 10.55
N HIS A 132 11.61 1.42 11.40
CA HIS A 132 12.35 1.75 12.60
C HIS A 132 13.67 2.48 12.27
N GLN A 133 14.38 2.03 11.25
CA GLN A 133 15.66 2.60 10.79
C GLN A 133 15.52 3.93 10.03
N GLN A 134 14.31 4.33 9.63
CA GLN A 134 14.03 5.61 8.95
C GLN A 134 13.89 6.80 9.92
N LYS A 135 13.99 6.57 11.23
CA LYS A 135 13.93 7.60 12.28
C LYS A 135 15.30 8.22 12.51
#